data_AF-A0A0N0EBL3-F1
#
_entry.id   AF-A0A0N0EBL3-F1
#
_cell.length_a   1.000
_cell.length_b   1.000
_cell.length_c   1.000
_cell.angle_alpha   90.00
_cell.angle_beta   90.00
_cell.angle_gamma   90.00
#
_symmetry.space_group_name_H-M   'P 1'
#
loop_
_entity.id
_entity.type
_entity.pdbx_description
1 polymer ?
#
loop_
_entity_poly.entity_id
_entity_poly.type
_entity_poly.pdbx_seq_one_letter_code
_entity_poly.pdbx_strand_id
1 'polypeptide(L)' 'MLFENLSVFIYGFLFWWALLLVFKRISGSYPHKNTWKKDISVTFIQSLVLLAAFQIVIYFQNS' A
#
# COMPACT_ATOMS: atom_id res chain seq x y z
N MET A 1 20.62 3.29 12.84
CA MET A 1 19.33 3.40 13.56
C MET A 1 18.25 4.14 12.78
N LEU A 2 18.24 5.49 12.66
CA LEU A 2 17.16 6.18 11.92
C LEU A 2 17.08 5.81 10.44
N PHE A 3 18.21 5.75 9.73
CA PHE A 3 18.25 5.33 8.32
C PHE A 3 17.92 3.84 8.13
N GLU A 4 18.28 2.98 9.08
CA GLU A 4 17.92 1.55 9.05
C GLU A 4 16.41 1.39 9.26
N ASN A 5 15.83 2.10 10.25
CA ASN A 5 14.39 2.07 10.52
C ASN A 5 13.59 2.64 9.33
N LEU A 6 14.08 3.72 8.71
CA LEU A 6 13.47 4.32 7.54
C LEU A 6 13.55 3.36 6.34
N SER A 7 14.69 2.69 6.14
CA SER A 7 14.85 1.69 5.09
C SER A 7 13.90 0.51 5.28
N VAL A 8 13.83 -0.05 6.49
CA VAL A 8 12.90 -1.14 6.83
C VAL A 8 11.44 -0.72 6.61
N PHE A 9 11.09 0.51 6.99
CA PHE A 9 9.76 1.06 6.75
C PHE A 9 9.43 1.18 5.25
N ILE A 10 10.36 1.71 4.44
CA ILE A 10 10.19 1.81 2.98
C ILE A 10 10.07 0.41 2.36
N TYR A 11 10.93 -0.54 2.74
CA TYR A 11 10.88 -1.90 2.21
C TYR A 11 9.57 -2.60 2.59
N GLY A 12 9.12 -2.46 3.83
CA GLY A 12 7.83 -2.99 4.29
C GLY A 12 6.66 -2.37 3.53
N PHE A 13 6.68 -1.05 3.34
CA PHE A 13 5.66 -0.35 2.56
C PHE A 13 5.62 -0.80 1.10
N LEU A 14 6.78 -0.89 0.44
CA LEU A 14 6.88 -1.36 -0.94
C LEU A 14 6.45 -2.81 -1.08
N PHE A 15 6.81 -3.68 -0.13
CA PHE A 15 6.39 -5.07 -0.11
C PHE A 15 4.87 -5.20 0.04
N TRP A 16 4.28 -4.44 0.97
CA TRP A 16 2.82 -4.41 1.16
C TRP A 16 2.09 -3.88 -0.08
N TRP A 17 2.60 -2.80 -0.67
CA TRP A 17 2.06 -2.24 -1.90
C TRP A 17 2.13 -3.23 -3.08
N ALA A 18 3.26 -3.93 -3.22
CA ALA A 18 3.43 -4.95 -4.24
C ALA A 18 2.46 -6.13 -4.06
N LEU A 19 2.23 -6.58 -2.82
CA LEU A 19 1.21 -7.59 -2.51
C LEU A 19 -0.19 -7.13 -2.97
N LEU A 20 -0.61 -5.92 -2.60
CA LEU A 20 -1.91 -5.37 -3.02
C LEU A 20 -2.03 -5.28 -4.54
N LEU A 21 -0.95 -4.93 -5.24
CA LEU A 21 -0.89 -4.89 -6.70
C LEU A 21 -1.09 -6.29 -7.30
N VAL A 22 -0.40 -7.30 -6.77
CA VAL A 22 -0.55 -8.69 -7.20
C VAL A 22 -1.97 -9.20 -6.95
N PHE A 23 -2.53 -8.96 -5.76
CA PHE A 23 -3.90 -9.35 -5.45
C PHE A 23 -4.93 -8.66 -6.34
N LYS A 24 -4.76 -7.36 -6.59
CA LYS A 24 -5.64 -6.63 -7.50
C LYS A 24 -5.56 -7.15 -8.93
N ARG A 25 -4.37 -7.57 -9.36
CA ARG A 25 -4.14 -8.14 -10.68
C ARG A 25 -4.77 -9.53 -10.82
N ILE A 26 -4.60 -10.39 -9.82
CA ILE A 26 -5.15 -11.76 -9.81
C ILE A 26 -6.67 -11.72 -9.66
N SER A 27 -7.19 -10.90 -8.74
CA SER A 27 -8.63 -10.75 -8.50
C SER A 27 -9.34 -10.00 -9.64
N GLY A 28 -8.62 -9.16 -10.38
CA GLY A 28 -9.11 -8.39 -11.52
C GLY A 28 -8.95 -9.10 -12.87
N SER A 29 -8.84 -10.44 -12.90
CA SER A 29 -8.58 -11.25 -14.12
C SER A 29 -9.66 -11.17 -15.22
N TYR A 30 -10.55 -10.17 -15.20
CA TYR A 30 -11.38 -9.75 -16.32
C TYR A 30 -11.65 -8.23 -16.17
N PRO A 31 -11.73 -7.38 -17.23
CA PRO A 31 -11.73 -7.62 -18.68
C PRO A 31 -10.86 -6.63 -19.52
N HIS A 32 -10.86 -6.86 -20.84
CA HIS A 32 -10.46 -6.10 -22.05
C HIS A 32 -10.01 -4.60 -22.02
N LYS A 33 -10.21 -3.84 -20.93
CA LYS A 33 -9.98 -2.38 -20.86
C LYS A 33 -9.20 -1.91 -19.61
N ASN A 34 -8.83 -2.80 -18.69
CA ASN A 34 -8.13 -2.38 -17.47
C ASN A 34 -6.63 -2.17 -17.73
N THR A 35 -6.15 -0.92 -17.57
CA THR A 35 -4.77 -0.54 -17.81
C THR A 35 -3.92 -0.68 -16.55
N TRP A 36 -2.73 -1.25 -16.69
CA TRP A 36 -1.72 -1.39 -15.63
C TRP A 36 -1.49 -0.10 -14.83
N LYS A 37 -1.53 1.05 -15.51
CA LYS A 37 -1.37 2.37 -14.89
C LYS A 37 -2.43 2.64 -13.82
N LYS A 38 -3.68 2.27 -14.08
CA LYS A 38 -4.79 2.47 -13.14
C LYS A 38 -4.63 1.59 -11.90
N ASP A 39 -4.21 0.34 -12.08
CA ASP A 39 -4.01 -0.60 -10.98
C ASP A 39 -2.92 -0.09 -10.02
N ILE A 40 -1.77 0.30 -10.58
CA ILE A 40 -0.65 0.92 -9.85
C ILE A 40 -1.12 2.13 -9.04
N SER A 41 -1.82 3.08 -9.69
CA SER A 41 -2.27 4.30 -9.01
C SER A 41 -3.26 4.01 -7.89
N VAL A 42 -4.21 3.11 -8.10
CA VAL A 42 -5.21 2.81 -7.06
C VAL A 42 -4.58 2.05 -5.90
N THR A 43 -3.74 1.04 -6.13
CA THR A 43 -3.09 0.32 -5.01
C THR A 43 -2.12 1.20 -4.24
N PHE A 44 -1.48 2.15 -4.91
CA PHE A 44 -0.61 3.14 -4.25
C PHE A 44 -1.42 4.06 -3.33
N ILE A 45 -2.52 4.64 -3.82
CA ILE A 45 -3.42 5.47 -3.01
C ILE A 45 -4.01 4.66 -1.85
N GLN A 46 -4.43 3.41 -2.08
CA GLN A 46 -4.92 2.53 -1.02
C GLN A 46 -3.86 2.34 0.07
N SER A 47 -2.59 2.16 -0.31
CA SER A 47 -1.49 1.99 0.65
C SER A 47 -1.25 3.26 1.47
N LEU A 48 -1.32 4.44 0.85
CA LEU A 48 -1.22 5.74 1.56
C LEU A 48 -2.38 5.96 2.54
N VAL A 49 -3.61 5.67 2.11
CA VAL A 49 -4.80 5.79 2.98
C VAL A 49 -4.69 4.85 4.18
N LEU A 50 -4.24 3.61 3.97
CA LEU A 50 -4.04 2.64 5.06
C LEU A 50 -3.00 3.16 6.07
N LEU A 51 -1.91 3.74 5.57
CA LEU A 51 -0.84 4.29 6.38
C LEU A 51 -1.32 5.47 7.23
N ALA A 52 -2.11 6.38 6.63
CA ALA A 52 -2.75 7.47 7.36
C ALA A 52 -3.74 6.96 8.42
N ALA A 53 -4.56 5.96 8.09
CA ALA A 53 -5.49 5.34 9.02
C ALA A 53 -4.78 4.70 10.22
N PHE A 54 -3.65 4.01 9.99
CA PHE A 54 -2.82 3.47 11.07
C PHE A 54 -2.31 4.55 12.02
N GLN A 55 -1.85 5.71 11.51
CA GLN A 55 -1.43 6.82 12.37
C GLN A 55 -2.58 7.36 13.22
N ILE A 56 -3.78 7.45 12.65
CA ILE A 56 -4.98 7.88 13.39
C ILE A 56 -5.31 6.90 14.51
N VAL A 57 -5.27 5.59 14.24
CA VAL A 57 -5.53 4.56 15.25
C VAL A 57 -4.49 4.62 16.37
N ILE A 58 -3.21 4.75 16.04
CA ILE A 58 -2.13 4.87 17.04
C ILE A 58 -2.33 6.12 17.91
N TYR A 59 -2.76 7.24 17.31
CA TYR A 59 -3.06 8.46 18.05
C TYR A 59 -4.16 8.23 19.10
N PHE A 60 -5.26 7.57 18.73
CA PHE A 60 -6.34 7.27 19.68
C PHE A 60 -5.98 6.17 20.70
N GLN A 61 -5.10 5.23 20.36
CA GLN A 61 -4.65 4.20 21.30
C GLN A 61 -3.74 4.76 22.40
N ASN A 62 -2.98 5.83 22.10
CA ASN A 62 -2.06 6.47 23.04
C ASN A 62 -2.67 7.67 23.78
N SER A 63 -3.96 7.96 23.57
CA SER A 63 -4.74 9.00 24.27
C SER A 63 -5.60 8.40 25.37
#